data_AF-A0A0M4FMY0-F1
#
_entry.id   AF-A0A0M4FMY0-F1
#
_cell.length_a   1.000
_cell.length_b   1.000
_cell.length_c   1.000
_cell.angle_alpha   90.00
_cell.angle_beta   90.00
_cell.angle_gamma   90.00
#
_symmetry.space_group_name_H-M   'P 1'
#
loop_
_entity.id
_entity.type
_entity.pdbx_description
1 polymer ?
#
loop_
_entity_poly.entity_id
_entity_poly.type
_entity_poly.pdbx_seq_one_letter_code
_entity_poly.pdbx_strand_id
1 'polypeptide(L)' 'MRSPAAWGAIYLIVGIIFIYFAAVSPENMWSFHSFLLMILAAYNIYTAIKMFAFSNQLRKAKK' A
#
# COMPACT_ATOMS: atom_id res chain seq x y z
N MET A 1 4.08 9.57 13.78
CA MET A 1 4.26 9.65 12.31
C MET A 1 4.40 11.12 11.93
N ARG A 2 5.60 11.61 11.56
CA ARG A 2 5.84 13.06 11.35
C ARG A 2 5.25 13.62 10.04
N SER A 3 4.98 12.78 9.04
CA SER A 3 4.30 13.17 7.79
C SER A 3 3.40 12.04 7.29
N PRO A 4 2.07 12.11 7.50
CA PRO A 4 1.14 11.09 7.00
C PRO A 4 1.23 10.89 5.49
N ALA A 5 1.42 11.95 4.70
CA ALA A 5 1.63 11.82 3.25
C ALA A 5 2.90 11.04 2.89
N ALA A 6 4.02 11.27 3.59
CA ALA A 6 5.25 10.52 3.33
C ALA A 6 5.09 9.03 3.66
N TRP A 7 4.43 8.72 4.77
CA TRP A 7 4.09 7.32 5.08
C TRP A 7 3.12 6.73 4.06
N GLY A 8 2.11 7.48 3.61
CA GLY A 8 1.22 7.04 2.55
C GLY A 8 1.95 6.66 1.25
N ALA A 9 2.98 7.44 0.87
CA ALA A 9 3.82 7.11 -0.28
C ALA A 9 4.63 5.82 -0.07
N ILE A 10 5.19 5.60 1.12
CA ILE A 10 5.93 4.37 1.45
C ILE A 10 5.00 3.15 1.33
N TYR A 11 3.83 3.18 1.97
CA TYR A 11 2.84 2.11 1.88
C TYR A 11 2.40 1.87 0.43
N LEU A 12 2.24 2.93 -0.37
CA LEU A 12 1.88 2.78 -1.79
C LEU A 12 2.98 2.06 -2.59
N ILE A 13 4.24 2.48 -2.42
CA ILE A 13 5.39 1.87 -3.10
C ILE A 13 5.52 0.39 -2.70
N VAL A 14 5.43 0.08 -1.40
CA VAL A 14 5.49 -1.31 -0.90
C VAL A 14 4.34 -2.14 -1.47
N GLY A 15 3.13 -1.58 -1.53
CA GLY A 15 1.98 -2.25 -2.15
C GLY A 15 2.22 -2.59 -3.62
N ILE A 16 2.77 -1.66 -4.40
CA ILE A 16 3.13 -1.89 -5.81
C ILE A 16 4.19 -2.99 -5.96
N ILE A 17 5.21 -3.00 -5.08
CA ILE A 17 6.25 -4.04 -5.08
C ILE A 17 5.63 -5.42 -4.83
N PHE A 18 4.70 -5.55 -3.88
CA PHE A 18 4.02 -6.82 -3.65
C PHE A 18 3.14 -7.26 -4.83
N ILE A 19 2.46 -6.33 -5.52
CA ILE A 19 1.73 -6.65 -6.76
C ILE A 19 2.70 -7.16 -7.82
N TYR A 20 3.84 -6.49 -8.01
CA TYR A 20 4.85 -6.90 -8.98
C TYR A 20 5.34 -8.32 -8.70
N PHE A 21 5.72 -8.62 -7.45
CA PHE A 21 6.18 -9.95 -7.08
C PHE A 21 5.09 -11.02 -7.21
N ALA A 22 3.84 -10.72 -6.85
CA ALA A 22 2.73 -11.66 -7.05
C ALA A 22 2.50 -11.97 -8.53
N ALA A 23 2.66 -10.98 -9.41
CA ALA A 23 2.44 -11.12 -10.84
C ALA A 23 3.57 -11.91 -11.55
N VAL A 24 4.80 -11.83 -11.06
CA VAL A 24 5.96 -12.56 -11.63
C VAL A 24 6.27 -13.86 -10.89
N SER A 25 5.42 -14.28 -9.95
CA SER A 25 5.60 -15.51 -9.18
C SER A 25 5.80 -16.73 -10.10
N PRO A 26 6.91 -17.49 -9.93
CA PRO A 26 7.25 -18.60 -10.83
C PRO A 26 6.31 -19.82 -10.68
N GLU A 27 5.70 -20.00 -9.51
CA GLU A 27 4.91 -21.19 -9.16
C GLU A 27 3.40 -21.06 -9.42
N ASN A 28 2.98 -20.34 -10.46
CA ASN A 28 1.58 -19.95 -10.74
C ASN A 28 1.09 -18.78 -9.85
N MET A 29 0.36 -17.85 -10.47
CA MET A 29 -0.26 -16.69 -9.82
C MET A 29 -1.34 -17.08 -8.79
N TRP A 30 -1.84 -18.33 -8.87
CA TRP A 30 -2.81 -18.91 -7.95
C TRP A 30 -2.19 -19.68 -6.78
N SER A 31 -0.88 -19.64 -6.60
CA SER A 31 -0.21 -20.26 -5.45
C SER A 31 -0.51 -19.53 -4.13
N PHE A 32 -0.36 -20.24 -3.02
CA PHE A 32 -0.49 -19.65 -1.68
C PHE A 32 0.43 -18.42 -1.49
N HIS A 33 1.67 -18.49 -2.01
CA HIS A 33 2.62 -17.38 -1.93
C HIS A 33 2.11 -16.13 -2.66
N SER A 34 1.60 -16.28 -3.89
CA SER A 34 1.02 -15.17 -4.66
C SER A 34 -0.19 -14.56 -3.95
N PHE A 35 -1.05 -15.38 -3.36
CA PHE A 35 -2.17 -14.89 -2.56
C PHE A 35 -1.71 -14.10 -1.32
N LEU A 36 -0.68 -14.59 -0.61
CA LEU A 36 -0.11 -13.87 0.52
C LEU A 36 0.40 -12.49 0.10
N LEU A 37 1.13 -12.41 -1.02
CA LEU A 37 1.61 -11.15 -1.59
C LEU A 37 0.45 -10.23 -1.99
N MET A 38 -0.61 -10.75 -2.61
CA MET A 38 -1.81 -9.97 -2.99
C MET A 38 -2.53 -9.40 -1.77
N ILE A 39 -2.66 -10.17 -0.68
CA ILE A 39 -3.27 -9.70 0.58
C ILE A 39 -2.43 -8.58 1.20
N LEU A 40 -1.11 -8.78 1.24
CA LEU A 40 -0.17 -7.75 1.73
C LEU A 40 -0.23 -6.50 0.85
N ALA A 41 -0.30 -6.64 -0.47
CA ALA A 41 -0.50 -5.53 -1.38
C ALA A 41 -1.78 -4.75 -1.06
N ALA A 42 -2.92 -5.44 -0.94
CA ALA A 42 -4.21 -4.83 -0.64
C ALA A 42 -4.18 -4.02 0.67
N TYR A 43 -3.60 -4.60 1.73
CA TYR A 43 -3.43 -3.91 3.02
C TYR A 43 -2.60 -2.62 2.89
N ASN A 44 -1.49 -2.69 2.16
CA ASN A 44 -0.60 -1.55 1.95
C ASN A 44 -1.28 -0.43 1.14
N ILE A 45 -1.96 -0.77 0.04
CA ILE A 45 -2.70 0.20 -0.78
C ILE A 45 -3.82 0.87 0.04
N TYR A 46 -4.60 0.09 0.79
CA TYR A 46 -5.65 0.62 1.67
C TYR A 46 -5.10 1.60 2.71
N THR A 47 -3.98 1.24 3.33
CA THR A 47 -3.30 2.08 4.33
C THR A 47 -2.78 3.37 3.71
N ALA A 48 -2.18 3.29 2.51
CA ALA A 48 -1.74 4.46 1.76
C ALA A 48 -2.89 5.45 1.49
N ILE A 49 -4.04 4.94 1.01
CA ILE A 49 -5.24 5.75 0.76
C ILE A 49 -5.70 6.46 2.03
N LYS A 50 -5.79 5.74 3.16
CA LYS A 50 -6.15 6.35 4.46
C LYS A 50 -5.16 7.44 4.88
N MET A 51 -3.87 7.22 4.69
CA MET A 51 -2.84 8.18 5.07
C MET A 51 -2.88 9.45 4.22
N PHE A 52 -3.14 9.34 2.91
CA PHE A 52 -3.35 10.50 2.06
C PHE A 52 -4.63 11.26 2.40
N ALA A 53 -5.74 10.54 2.65
CA ALA A 53 -6.99 11.14 3.10
C ALA A 53 -6.79 11.90 4.42
N PHE A 54 -6.12 11.29 5.40
CA PHE A 54 -5.81 11.91 6.68
C PHE A 54 -4.88 13.13 6.54
N SER A 55 -3.85 13.05 5.69
CA SER A 55 -2.99 14.20 5.39
C SER A 55 -3.77 15.38 4.81
N ASN A 56 -4.76 15.11 3.95
CA ASN A 56 -5.65 16.14 3.40
C ASN A 56 -6.56 16.74 4.47
N GLN A 57 -7.10 15.92 5.38
CA GLN A 57 -7.91 16.40 6.51
C GLN A 57 -7.10 17.31 7.43
N LEU A 58 -5.89 16.93 7.81
CA LEU A 58 -4.99 17.76 8.63
C LEU A 58 -4.67 19.10 7.98
N ARG A 59 -4.45 19.12 6.67
CA ARG A 59 -4.21 20.37 5.92
C ARG A 59 -5.43 21.28 5.90
N LYS A 60 -6.64 20.71 5.84
CA LYS A 60 -7.89 21.49 5.93
C LYS A 60 -8.11 22.04 7.34
N ALA A 61 -7.81 21.26 8.38
CA ALA A 61 -7.99 21.70 9.78
C ALA A 61 -6.98 22.76 10.24
N LYS A 62 -5.85 22.90 9.53
CA LYS A 62 -4.86 23.98 9.77
C LYS A 62 -5.17 25.27 9.02
N LYS A 63 -6.11 25.26 8.08
CA LYS A 63 -6.62 26.46 7.41
C LYS A 63 -7.76 27.04 8.24
#